data_AF-A0A0T6B1I6-F1
#
_entry.id   AF-A0A0T6B1I6-F1
#
_cell.length_a   1.000
_cell.length_b   1.000
_cell.length_c   1.000
_cell.angle_alpha   90.00
_cell.angle_beta   90.00
_cell.angle_gamma   90.00
#
_symmetry.space_group_name_H-M   'P 1'
#
loop_
_entity.id
_entity.type
_entity.pdbx_description
1 polymer ?
#
loop_
_entity_poly.entity_id
_entity_poly.type
_entity_poly.pdbx_seq_one_letter_code
_entity_poly.pdbx_strand_id
1 'polypeptide(L)'
;MSEYAASVRSSRVSSILKTPSIQSRLASSKTPNKVRFQLHLAKKLRKILDSYINGDNVREYENLVVSIRDAELLDSDISEILTEATQCISLLNKDLRLFVEAVLTIKWTHRSANIISEYRSFLLNLLSAHNYHAKYAIDNLVSNFLPVDDEQWENGVPSDEDCQKCVNVHSIFNILLKVIPMCQQLVLKSLRQNFPYHKKSTHVHEYYFHNLLWMLDYQPHVR
;
A
#
# COMPACT_ATOMS: atom_id res chain seq x y z
N MET A 1 -78.44 19.47 19.50
CA MET A 1 -77.85 19.72 20.84
C MET A 1 -76.71 18.73 21.01
N SER A 2 -75.48 19.06 21.37
CA SER A 2 -74.69 20.29 21.46
C SER A 2 -73.25 19.78 21.66
N GLU A 3 -72.27 20.55 21.23
CA GLU A 3 -70.83 20.39 21.50
C GLU A 3 -70.52 20.05 22.96
N TYR A 4 -69.36 19.43 23.24
CA TYR A 4 -68.38 19.99 24.19
C TYR A 4 -67.04 19.28 24.08
N ALA A 5 -66.01 20.07 23.75
CA ALA A 5 -64.61 19.74 23.92
C ALA A 5 -64.21 19.83 25.39
N ALA A 6 -63.28 18.98 25.85
CA ALA A 6 -62.54 19.21 27.07
C ALA A 6 -61.06 18.83 26.88
N SER A 7 -60.22 19.87 26.91
CA SER A 7 -58.77 19.84 26.97
C SER A 7 -58.29 19.31 28.32
N VAL A 8 -57.35 18.35 28.33
CA VAL A 8 -56.61 17.98 29.54
C VAL A 8 -55.12 18.14 29.27
N ARG A 9 -54.56 19.20 29.86
CA ARG A 9 -53.12 19.45 29.97
C ARG A 9 -52.48 18.34 30.82
N SER A 10 -51.66 17.50 30.20
CA SER A 10 -50.78 16.58 30.94
C SER A 10 -49.50 17.32 31.34
N SER A 11 -49.45 17.75 32.60
CA SER A 11 -48.21 18.10 33.26
C SER A 11 -47.54 16.79 33.71
N ARG A 12 -46.29 16.56 33.29
CA ARG A 12 -45.46 15.50 33.87
C ARG A 12 -44.07 16.03 34.17
N VAL A 13 -43.91 16.23 35.47
CA VAL A 13 -42.71 16.49 36.25
C VAL A 13 -41.55 15.59 35.79
N SER A 14 -40.38 16.18 35.59
CA SER A 14 -39.13 15.48 35.27
C SER A 14 -38.57 14.75 36.50
N SER A 15 -38.54 13.43 36.48
CA SER A 15 -37.82 12.63 37.48
C SER A 15 -36.32 12.54 37.13
N ILE A 16 -35.47 12.82 38.11
CA ILE A 16 -34.00 13.01 37.99
C ILE A 16 -33.23 11.68 38.14
N LEU A 17 -33.90 10.53 38.02
CA LEU A 17 -33.23 9.23 38.15
C LEU A 17 -33.40 8.43 36.86
N LYS A 18 -32.64 8.82 35.83
CA LYS A 18 -32.35 7.95 34.69
C LYS A 18 -31.15 7.08 35.03
N THR A 19 -31.39 5.82 35.33
CA THR A 19 -30.38 4.76 35.27
C THR A 19 -29.81 4.70 33.85
N PRO A 20 -28.49 4.74 33.63
CA PRO A 20 -27.95 4.70 32.28
C PRO A 20 -28.12 3.29 31.72
N SER A 21 -28.98 3.16 30.70
CA SER A 21 -29.01 1.98 29.86
C SER A 21 -27.64 1.85 29.17
N ILE A 22 -27.08 0.64 29.24
CA ILE A 22 -25.76 0.25 28.70
C ILE A 22 -25.70 0.38 27.16
N GLN A 23 -26.78 0.81 26.50
CA GLN A 23 -26.91 0.85 25.05
C GLN A 23 -26.40 2.13 24.36
N SER A 24 -25.91 3.14 25.09
CA SER A 24 -25.36 4.37 24.45
C SER A 24 -23.84 4.35 24.20
N ARG A 25 -23.12 3.26 24.55
CA ARG A 25 -21.66 3.16 24.36
C ARG A 25 -21.22 2.62 22.99
N LEU A 26 -22.15 2.35 22.06
CA LEU A 26 -21.83 1.78 20.74
C LEU A 26 -21.90 2.78 19.57
N ALA A 27 -22.18 4.06 19.82
CA ALA A 27 -22.37 5.06 18.75
C ALA A 27 -21.50 6.32 18.90
N SER A 28 -20.34 6.22 19.56
CA SER A 28 -19.34 7.30 19.51
C SER A 28 -17.94 6.75 19.69
N SER A 29 -17.51 5.87 18.78
CA SER A 29 -16.09 5.86 18.44
C SER A 29 -15.82 7.17 17.68
N LYS A 30 -15.66 8.27 18.43
CA LYS A 30 -14.88 9.41 17.95
C LYS A 30 -13.56 8.81 17.49
N THR A 31 -13.39 8.69 16.18
CA THR A 31 -12.07 8.53 15.61
C THR A 31 -11.22 9.64 16.23
N PRO A 32 -10.06 9.34 16.83
CA PRO A 32 -9.17 10.40 17.26
C PRO A 32 -8.93 11.27 16.03
N ASN A 33 -9.02 12.58 16.20
CA ASN A 33 -8.84 13.58 15.16
C ASN A 33 -7.48 13.30 14.50
N LYS A 34 -7.47 12.52 13.42
CA LYS A 34 -6.27 12.10 12.73
C LYS A 34 -5.88 13.34 11.94
N VAL A 35 -5.01 14.16 12.54
CA VAL A 35 -4.40 15.31 11.88
C VAL A 35 -3.64 14.75 10.69
N ARG A 36 -4.33 14.65 9.55
CA ARG A 36 -3.76 14.24 8.28
C ARG A 36 -2.97 15.43 7.80
N PHE A 37 -1.65 15.33 7.84
CA PHE A 37 -0.80 16.26 7.13
C PHE A 37 -1.19 16.15 5.65
N GLN A 38 -1.88 17.15 5.13
CA GLN A 38 -2.00 17.33 3.68
C GLN A 38 -0.57 17.35 3.16
N LEU A 39 -0.22 16.32 2.41
CA LEU A 39 1.15 16.08 2.01
C LEU A 39 1.48 17.04 0.85
N HIS A 40 1.65 18.33 1.13
CA HIS A 40 2.25 19.31 0.20
C HIS A 40 3.74 19.00 -0.11
N LEU A 41 4.16 17.76 0.09
CA LEU A 41 5.51 17.24 0.00
C LEU A 41 5.88 16.93 -1.44
N ALA A 42 4.93 16.52 -2.29
CA ALA A 42 5.21 16.23 -3.69
C ALA A 42 5.69 17.48 -4.46
N LYS A 43 5.09 18.65 -4.20
CA LYS A 43 5.54 19.93 -4.81
C LYS A 43 6.90 20.43 -4.30
N LYS A 44 7.47 19.80 -3.28
CA LYS A 44 8.79 20.13 -2.73
C LYS A 44 9.78 18.97 -2.84
N LEU A 45 9.39 17.83 -3.42
CA LEU A 45 10.17 16.61 -3.41
C LEU A 45 11.53 16.84 -4.05
N ARG A 46 11.55 17.37 -5.29
CA ARG A 46 12.80 17.73 -5.98
C ARG A 46 13.71 18.65 -5.16
N LYS A 47 13.15 19.68 -4.51
CA LYS A 47 13.94 20.62 -3.68
C LYS A 47 14.56 19.94 -2.47
N ILE A 48 13.84 19.02 -1.82
CA ILE A 48 14.32 18.27 -0.66
C ILE A 48 15.40 17.26 -1.08
N LEU A 49 15.24 16.63 -2.25
CA LEU A 49 16.27 15.75 -2.80
C LEU A 49 17.54 16.54 -3.18
N ASP A 50 17.37 17.69 -3.84
CA ASP A 50 18.49 18.57 -4.22
C ASP A 50 19.21 19.13 -2.98
N SER A 51 18.50 19.55 -1.93
CA SER A 51 19.13 20.04 -0.70
C SER A 51 19.95 18.94 -0.02
N TYR A 52 19.42 17.72 0.05
CA TYR A 52 20.12 16.57 0.62
C TYR A 52 21.38 16.20 -0.17
N ILE A 53 21.32 16.20 -1.50
CA ILE A 53 22.50 15.95 -2.36
C ILE A 53 23.59 17.01 -2.13
N ASN A 54 23.19 18.26 -1.89
CA ASN A 54 24.11 19.36 -1.57
C ASN A 54 24.64 19.32 -0.12
N GLY A 55 24.23 18.33 0.68
CA GLY A 55 24.67 18.14 2.07
C GLY A 55 23.92 18.99 3.10
N ASP A 56 22.80 19.63 2.70
CA ASP A 56 22.01 20.49 3.56
C ASP A 56 20.63 19.86 3.87
N ASN A 57 20.04 20.14 5.03
CA ASN A 57 18.69 19.70 5.41
C ASN A 57 18.42 18.17 5.49
N VAL A 58 19.37 17.39 6.03
CA VAL A 58 19.19 15.93 6.29
C VAL A 58 17.90 15.60 7.06
N ARG A 59 17.50 16.45 8.01
CA ARG A 59 16.28 16.25 8.81
C ARG A 59 15.00 16.30 7.96
N GLU A 60 14.94 17.17 6.96
CA GLU A 60 13.76 17.25 6.09
C GLU A 60 13.64 16.02 5.21
N TYR A 61 14.78 15.50 4.74
CA TYR A 61 14.84 14.24 4.01
C TYR A 61 14.38 13.05 4.87
N GLU A 62 14.91 12.91 6.09
CA GLU A 62 14.50 11.83 7.01
C GLU A 62 13.01 11.91 7.34
N ASN A 63 12.49 13.11 7.62
CA ASN A 63 11.06 13.32 7.86
C ASN A 63 10.21 12.92 6.66
N LEU A 64 10.68 13.21 5.43
CA LEU A 64 10.01 12.82 4.19
C LEU A 64 9.97 11.29 4.04
N VAL A 65 11.08 10.60 4.29
CA VAL A 65 11.16 9.13 4.23
C VAL A 65 10.24 8.49 5.26
N VAL A 66 10.25 8.97 6.51
CA VAL A 66 9.37 8.50 7.58
C VAL A 66 7.91 8.74 7.21
N SER A 67 7.59 9.92 6.67
CA SER A 67 6.23 10.26 6.27
C SER A 67 5.73 9.35 5.13
N ILE A 68 6.56 9.00 4.16
CA ILE A 68 6.13 8.10 3.06
C ILE A 68 5.91 6.67 3.57
N ARG A 69 6.76 6.21 4.49
CA ARG A 69 6.68 4.85 5.03
C ARG A 69 5.51 4.68 6.00
N ASP A 70 5.29 5.64 6.89
CA ASP A 70 4.41 5.49 8.05
C ASP A 70 3.03 6.16 7.85
N ALA A 71 2.86 7.03 6.84
CA ALA A 71 1.57 7.67 6.59
C ALA A 71 0.62 6.81 5.74
N GLU A 72 -0.67 6.87 6.09
CA GLU A 72 -1.75 6.43 5.19
C GLU A 72 -1.95 7.47 4.08
N LEU A 73 -1.23 7.26 2.97
CA LEU A 73 -1.32 8.13 1.80
C LEU A 73 -2.66 7.98 1.08
N LEU A 74 -3.21 9.11 0.64
CA LEU A 74 -4.36 9.15 -0.26
C LEU A 74 -3.91 8.82 -1.68
N ASP A 75 -4.86 8.37 -2.52
CA ASP A 75 -4.62 8.07 -3.92
C ASP A 75 -3.99 9.26 -4.69
N SER A 76 -4.41 10.49 -4.36
CA SER A 76 -3.83 11.72 -4.90
C SER A 76 -2.37 11.91 -4.50
N ASP A 77 -2.05 11.71 -3.22
CA ASP A 77 -0.69 11.92 -2.70
C ASP A 77 0.27 10.88 -3.28
N ILE A 78 -0.17 9.62 -3.40
CA ILE A 78 0.61 8.55 -4.02
C ILE A 78 0.91 8.90 -5.47
N SER A 79 -0.10 9.35 -6.22
CA SER A 79 0.07 9.73 -7.62
C SER A 79 1.05 10.89 -7.78
N GLU A 80 0.94 11.92 -6.95
CA GLU A 80 1.88 13.05 -6.94
C GLU A 80 3.31 12.62 -6.58
N ILE A 81 3.48 11.72 -5.59
CA ILE A 81 4.80 11.20 -5.21
C ILE A 81 5.41 10.38 -6.36
N LEU A 82 4.65 9.47 -6.97
CA LEU A 82 5.15 8.59 -8.03
C LEU A 82 5.51 9.38 -9.29
N THR A 83 4.69 10.37 -9.66
CA THR A 83 4.96 11.23 -10.82
C THR A 83 6.20 12.09 -10.59
N GLU A 84 6.33 12.73 -9.44
CA GLU A 84 7.52 13.54 -9.10
C GLU A 84 8.79 12.67 -8.97
N ALA A 85 8.67 11.50 -8.32
CA ALA A 85 9.79 10.55 -8.20
C ALA A 85 10.25 10.05 -9.57
N THR A 86 9.32 9.85 -10.52
CA THR A 86 9.63 9.47 -11.91
C THR A 86 10.37 10.58 -12.64
N GLN A 87 10.01 11.85 -12.41
CA GLN A 87 10.73 13.00 -12.98
C GLN A 87 12.13 13.18 -12.38
N CYS A 88 12.32 12.78 -11.12
CA CYS A 88 13.57 12.90 -10.40
C CYS A 88 14.48 11.67 -10.50
N ILE A 89 14.21 10.70 -11.40
CA ILE A 89 14.99 9.45 -11.48
C ILE A 89 16.49 9.68 -11.66
N SER A 90 16.89 10.69 -12.43
CA SER A 90 18.30 11.03 -12.61
C SER A 90 19.00 11.43 -11.30
N LEU A 91 18.26 11.96 -10.33
CA LEU A 91 18.77 12.37 -9.02
C LEU A 91 18.83 11.20 -8.03
N LEU A 92 18.03 10.13 -8.22
CA LEU A 92 17.89 8.97 -7.33
C LEU A 92 19.10 8.04 -7.32
N ASN A 93 20.29 8.60 -7.08
CA ASN A 93 21.54 7.86 -6.92
C ASN A 93 21.56 7.08 -5.57
N LYS A 94 22.65 6.33 -5.32
CA LYS A 94 22.86 5.49 -4.13
C LYS A 94 22.61 6.21 -2.79
N ASP A 95 22.85 7.51 -2.72
CA ASP A 95 22.67 8.31 -1.49
C ASP A 95 21.20 8.48 -1.10
N LEU A 96 20.28 8.37 -2.07
CA LEU A 96 18.84 8.48 -1.88
C LEU A 96 18.15 7.13 -1.73
N ARG A 97 18.91 6.08 -1.39
CA ARG A 97 18.39 4.73 -1.27
C ARG A 97 17.22 4.60 -0.32
N LEU A 98 17.24 5.27 0.84
CA LEU A 98 16.16 5.19 1.83
C LEU A 98 14.83 5.72 1.29
N PHE A 99 14.87 6.76 0.46
CA PHE A 99 13.70 7.30 -0.22
C PHE A 99 13.13 6.31 -1.24
N VAL A 100 14.00 5.74 -2.09
CA VAL A 100 13.58 4.74 -3.08
C VAL A 100 12.97 3.53 -2.38
N GLU A 101 13.58 3.06 -1.30
CA GLU A 101 13.05 1.97 -0.49
C GLU A 101 11.67 2.33 0.09
N ALA A 102 11.49 3.53 0.65
CA ALA A 102 10.21 3.99 1.16
C ALA A 102 9.12 4.04 0.08
N VAL A 103 9.41 4.59 -1.10
CA VAL A 103 8.46 4.65 -2.23
C VAL A 103 8.07 3.25 -2.69
N LEU A 104 9.02 2.32 -2.77
CA LEU A 104 8.75 0.93 -3.17
C LEU A 104 7.86 0.19 -2.15
N THR A 105 7.86 0.61 -0.88
CA THR A 105 7.09 -0.02 0.21
C THR A 105 5.65 0.50 0.31
N ILE A 106 5.26 1.47 -0.51
CA ILE A 106 3.88 1.98 -0.55
C ILE A 106 2.92 0.85 -0.94
N LYS A 107 1.80 0.70 -0.23
CA LYS A 107 0.76 -0.27 -0.56
C LYS A 107 -0.04 0.20 -1.79
N TRP A 108 0.31 -0.30 -2.97
CA TRP A 108 -0.29 0.07 -4.26
C TRP A 108 -1.20 -1.01 -4.86
N THR A 109 -1.14 -2.26 -4.39
CA THR A 109 -1.81 -3.43 -5.00
C THR A 109 -3.33 -3.38 -4.96
N HIS A 110 -3.91 -2.69 -3.98
CA HIS A 110 -5.35 -2.52 -3.77
C HIS A 110 -5.90 -1.18 -4.31
N ARG A 111 -5.07 -0.39 -5.00
CA ARG A 111 -5.40 0.98 -5.44
C ARG A 111 -5.94 1.02 -6.87
N SER A 112 -6.37 2.21 -7.29
CA SER A 112 -6.90 2.44 -8.64
C SER A 112 -5.89 2.08 -9.75
N ALA A 113 -6.41 1.69 -10.92
CA ALA A 113 -5.60 1.33 -12.09
C ALA A 113 -4.61 2.44 -12.52
N ASN A 114 -4.94 3.71 -12.27
CA ASN A 114 -4.05 4.83 -12.56
C ASN A 114 -2.76 4.75 -11.72
N ILE A 115 -2.90 4.54 -10.41
CA ILE A 115 -1.75 4.43 -9.49
C ILE A 115 -0.88 3.22 -9.84
N ILE A 116 -1.51 2.10 -10.19
CA ILE A 116 -0.79 0.89 -10.62
C ILE A 116 0.03 1.17 -11.88
N SER A 117 -0.52 1.90 -12.85
CA SER A 117 0.18 2.30 -14.07
C SER A 117 1.35 3.25 -13.78
N GLU A 118 1.15 4.23 -12.90
CA GLU A 118 2.20 5.16 -12.47
C GLU A 118 3.32 4.45 -11.72
N TYR A 119 2.98 3.55 -10.79
CA TYR A 119 3.95 2.74 -10.04
C TYR A 119 4.75 1.84 -10.99
N ARG A 120 4.07 1.21 -11.95
CA ARG A 120 4.71 0.40 -12.99
C ARG A 120 5.70 1.24 -13.82
N SER A 121 5.31 2.44 -14.24
CA SER A 121 6.17 3.34 -15.01
C SER A 121 7.40 3.77 -14.19
N PHE A 122 7.18 4.18 -12.94
CA PHE A 122 8.25 4.51 -11.99
C PHE A 122 9.25 3.36 -11.85
N LEU A 123 8.75 2.15 -11.56
CA LEU A 123 9.57 0.96 -11.37
C LEU A 123 10.42 0.65 -12.62
N LEU A 124 9.80 0.69 -13.81
CA LEU A 124 10.49 0.40 -15.06
C LEU A 124 11.61 1.40 -15.34
N ASN A 125 11.33 2.68 -15.18
CA ASN A 125 12.30 3.74 -15.39
C ASN A 125 13.43 3.68 -14.34
N LEU A 126 13.09 3.41 -13.08
CA LEU A 126 14.05 3.25 -11.99
C LEU A 126 15.02 2.10 -12.26
N LEU A 127 14.52 0.92 -12.62
CA LEU A 127 15.37 -0.26 -12.83
C LEU A 127 16.19 -0.18 -14.13
N SER A 128 15.70 0.56 -15.12
CA SER A 128 16.44 0.84 -16.35
C SER A 128 17.59 1.82 -16.13
N ALA A 129 17.41 2.82 -15.25
CA ALA A 129 18.44 3.80 -14.92
C ALA A 129 19.41 3.31 -13.83
N HIS A 130 18.90 2.65 -12.79
CA HIS A 130 19.59 2.40 -11.53
C HIS A 130 19.46 0.93 -11.09
N ASN A 131 20.20 0.05 -11.75
CA ASN A 131 20.09 -1.40 -11.56
C ASN A 131 20.39 -1.88 -10.11
N TYR A 132 21.12 -1.10 -9.31
CA TYR A 132 21.42 -1.45 -7.92
C TYR A 132 20.17 -1.49 -7.01
N HIS A 133 19.08 -0.82 -7.40
CA HIS A 133 17.78 -0.94 -6.72
C HIS A 133 16.99 -2.18 -7.13
N ALA A 134 17.37 -2.89 -8.20
CA ALA A 134 16.63 -4.03 -8.75
C ALA A 134 16.42 -5.15 -7.73
N LYS A 135 17.44 -5.44 -6.92
CA LYS A 135 17.31 -6.46 -5.88
C LYS A 135 16.21 -6.10 -4.88
N TYR A 136 16.23 -4.89 -4.32
CA TYR A 136 15.24 -4.46 -3.34
C TYR A 136 13.84 -4.37 -3.95
N ALA A 137 13.73 -3.81 -5.16
CA ALA A 137 12.47 -3.69 -5.87
C ALA A 137 11.82 -5.06 -6.13
N ILE A 138 12.61 -6.05 -6.57
CA ILE A 138 12.13 -7.41 -6.80
C ILE A 138 11.77 -8.10 -5.49
N ASP A 139 12.60 -7.96 -4.45
CA ASP A 139 12.32 -8.51 -3.12
C ASP A 139 11.00 -7.95 -2.57
N ASN A 140 10.73 -6.67 -2.78
CA ASN A 140 9.46 -6.04 -2.42
C ASN A 140 8.29 -6.56 -3.27
N LEU A 141 8.42 -6.68 -4.58
CA LEU A 141 7.38 -7.26 -5.43
C LEU A 141 7.03 -8.70 -5.01
N VAL A 142 8.05 -9.53 -4.78
CA VAL A 142 7.86 -10.92 -4.32
C VAL A 142 7.26 -10.97 -2.92
N SER A 143 7.50 -9.99 -2.06
CA SER A 143 6.85 -9.93 -0.74
C SER A 143 5.32 -9.83 -0.83
N ASN A 144 4.79 -9.33 -1.95
CA ASN A 144 3.34 -9.32 -2.22
C ASN A 144 2.79 -10.72 -2.58
N PHE A 145 3.64 -11.75 -2.72
CA PHE A 145 3.21 -13.15 -2.86
C PHE A 145 2.90 -13.80 -1.51
N LEU A 146 2.92 -13.02 -0.43
CA LEU A 146 2.50 -13.45 0.89
C LEU A 146 1.21 -12.71 1.24
N PRO A 147 0.24 -13.40 1.86
CA PRO A 147 -0.99 -12.75 2.27
C PRO A 147 -0.70 -11.73 3.39
N VAL A 148 -1.38 -10.59 3.33
CA VAL A 148 -1.26 -9.53 4.35
C VAL A 148 -1.95 -9.94 5.64
N ASP A 149 -3.04 -10.71 5.52
CA ASP A 149 -3.88 -11.17 6.62
C ASP A 149 -3.94 -12.70 6.63
N ASP A 150 -4.20 -13.28 7.81
CA ASP A 150 -4.39 -14.73 7.98
C ASP A 150 -5.80 -15.20 7.55
N GLU A 151 -6.55 -14.37 6.81
CA GLU A 151 -7.87 -14.72 6.28
C GLU A 151 -7.75 -15.87 5.30
N GLN A 152 -8.32 -17.02 5.65
CA GLN A 152 -8.22 -18.23 4.84
C GLN A 152 -9.14 -18.15 3.63
N TRP A 153 -8.62 -18.52 2.47
CA TRP A 153 -9.41 -18.77 1.28
C TRP A 153 -10.51 -19.81 1.52
N GLU A 154 -11.76 -19.45 1.23
CA GLU A 154 -12.87 -20.41 1.30
C GLU A 154 -12.65 -21.50 0.24
N ASN A 155 -12.53 -22.75 0.68
CA ASN A 155 -12.25 -23.91 -0.18
C ASN A 155 -10.96 -23.80 -1.02
N GLY A 156 -9.98 -23.01 -0.59
CA GLY A 156 -8.73 -22.80 -1.34
C GLY A 156 -8.90 -21.94 -2.60
N VAL A 157 -10.03 -21.22 -2.73
CA VAL A 157 -10.28 -20.27 -3.82
C VAL A 157 -9.97 -18.85 -3.34
N PRO A 158 -9.09 -18.10 -4.03
CA PRO A 158 -8.82 -16.71 -3.68
C PRO A 158 -10.09 -15.85 -3.79
N SER A 159 -10.26 -14.92 -2.85
CA SER A 159 -11.29 -13.88 -2.94
C SER A 159 -11.07 -13.01 -4.19
N ASP A 160 -12.14 -12.41 -4.73
CA ASP A 160 -12.06 -11.50 -5.89
C ASP A 160 -11.05 -10.36 -5.65
N GLU A 161 -10.98 -9.85 -4.43
CA GLU A 161 -10.02 -8.81 -4.05
C GLU A 161 -8.56 -9.29 -4.12
N ASP A 162 -8.30 -10.52 -3.66
CA ASP A 162 -6.97 -11.12 -3.70
C ASP A 162 -6.56 -11.48 -5.12
N CYS A 163 -7.50 -12.02 -5.91
CA CYS A 163 -7.32 -12.21 -7.35
C CYS A 163 -6.87 -10.91 -8.01
N GLN A 164 -7.55 -9.79 -7.75
CA GLN A 164 -7.21 -8.51 -8.35
C GLN A 164 -5.80 -8.02 -7.94
N LYS A 165 -5.43 -8.19 -6.66
CA LYS A 165 -4.06 -7.88 -6.18
C LYS A 165 -3.02 -8.71 -6.93
N CYS A 166 -3.27 -10.01 -7.07
CA CYS A 166 -2.38 -10.93 -7.78
C CYS A 166 -2.25 -10.54 -9.27
N VAL A 167 -3.35 -10.25 -9.96
CA VAL A 167 -3.34 -9.75 -11.36
C VAL A 167 -2.43 -8.53 -11.47
N ASN A 168 -2.57 -7.57 -10.57
CA ASN A 168 -1.80 -6.33 -10.59
C ASN A 168 -0.30 -6.61 -10.46
N VAL A 169 0.11 -7.46 -9.50
CA VAL A 169 1.51 -7.85 -9.29
C VAL A 169 2.08 -8.63 -10.48
N HIS A 170 1.34 -9.61 -10.98
CA HIS A 170 1.75 -10.42 -12.14
C HIS A 170 1.87 -9.59 -13.42
N SER A 171 1.01 -8.58 -13.60
CA SER A 171 1.11 -7.65 -14.74
C SER A 171 2.46 -6.91 -14.72
N ILE A 172 2.92 -6.45 -13.56
CA ILE A 172 4.21 -5.77 -13.42
C ILE A 172 5.36 -6.75 -13.70
N PHE A 173 5.34 -7.94 -13.12
CA PHE A 173 6.37 -8.95 -13.38
C PHE A 173 6.47 -9.32 -14.86
N ASN A 174 5.35 -9.51 -15.54
CA ASN A 174 5.33 -9.86 -16.96
C ASN A 174 6.04 -8.80 -17.82
N ILE A 175 5.77 -7.52 -17.58
CA ILE A 175 6.44 -6.44 -18.30
C ILE A 175 7.90 -6.28 -17.85
N LEU A 176 8.18 -6.33 -16.56
CA LEU A 176 9.52 -6.18 -16.02
C LEU A 176 10.47 -7.26 -16.56
N LEU A 177 10.05 -8.52 -16.59
CA LEU A 177 10.85 -9.63 -17.11
C LEU A 177 11.03 -9.57 -18.64
N LYS A 178 10.11 -8.93 -19.36
CA LYS A 178 10.23 -8.69 -20.81
C LYS A 178 11.21 -7.56 -21.13
N VAL A 179 11.19 -6.48 -20.35
CA VAL A 179 12.02 -5.29 -20.62
C VAL A 179 13.43 -5.44 -20.04
N ILE A 180 13.56 -6.10 -18.88
CA ILE A 180 14.84 -6.23 -18.16
C ILE A 180 15.15 -7.72 -17.92
N PRO A 181 15.76 -8.43 -18.90
CA PRO A 181 16.03 -9.86 -18.79
C PRO A 181 16.89 -10.23 -17.58
N MET A 182 17.81 -9.36 -17.17
CA MET A 182 18.68 -9.57 -16.00
C MET A 182 17.90 -9.74 -14.70
N CYS A 183 16.67 -9.22 -14.61
CA CYS A 183 15.83 -9.39 -13.43
C CYS A 183 15.39 -10.84 -13.21
N GLN A 184 15.43 -11.71 -14.22
CA GLN A 184 15.02 -13.12 -14.09
C GLN A 184 15.78 -13.86 -12.98
N GLN A 185 17.11 -13.72 -12.95
CA GLN A 185 17.94 -14.36 -11.91
C GLN A 185 17.65 -13.79 -10.52
N LEU A 186 17.38 -12.48 -10.44
CA LEU A 186 17.02 -11.82 -9.18
C LEU A 186 15.65 -12.28 -8.68
N VAL A 187 14.67 -12.43 -9.56
CA VAL A 187 13.33 -12.97 -9.23
C VAL A 187 13.45 -14.39 -8.70
N LEU A 188 14.18 -15.28 -9.39
CA LEU A 188 14.40 -16.65 -8.94
C LEU A 188 15.07 -16.72 -7.55
N LYS A 189 16.08 -15.87 -7.33
CA LYS A 189 16.75 -15.78 -6.03
C LYS A 189 15.78 -15.29 -4.94
N SER A 190 14.97 -14.28 -5.25
CA SER A 190 14.00 -13.71 -4.33
C SER A 190 12.89 -14.68 -3.97
N LEU A 191 12.34 -15.41 -4.94
CA LEU A 191 11.34 -16.47 -4.71
C LEU A 191 11.88 -17.57 -3.79
N ARG A 192 13.16 -17.92 -3.91
CA ARG A 192 13.77 -18.90 -3.01
C ARG A 192 13.94 -18.36 -1.59
N GLN A 193 14.29 -17.08 -1.46
CA GLN A 193 14.52 -16.42 -0.18
C GLN A 193 13.21 -16.16 0.58
N ASN A 194 12.13 -15.85 -0.14
CA ASN A 194 10.81 -15.57 0.42
C ASN A 194 9.92 -16.81 0.51
N PHE A 195 10.45 -18.01 0.25
CA PHE A 195 9.69 -19.25 0.39
C PHE A 195 9.19 -19.39 1.84
N PRO A 196 7.88 -19.62 2.06
CA PRO A 196 7.32 -19.65 3.40
C PRO A 196 7.93 -20.77 4.24
N TYR A 197 8.22 -20.46 5.49
CA TYR A 197 8.77 -21.44 6.43
C TYR A 197 7.73 -22.52 6.75
N HIS A 198 8.15 -23.78 6.83
CA HIS A 198 7.26 -24.94 7.00
C HIS A 198 6.31 -24.89 8.22
N LYS A 199 6.59 -24.04 9.23
CA LYS A 199 5.72 -23.83 10.40
C LYS A 199 4.64 -22.75 10.19
N LYS A 200 4.62 -22.07 9.05
CA LYS A 200 3.58 -21.08 8.70
C LYS A 200 2.27 -21.80 8.41
N SER A 201 1.16 -21.05 8.48
CA SER A 201 -0.17 -21.58 8.19
C SER A 201 -0.24 -22.16 6.77
N THR A 202 -1.13 -23.14 6.57
CA THR A 202 -1.37 -23.74 5.24
C THR A 202 -1.77 -22.67 4.23
N HIS A 203 -2.57 -21.69 4.65
CA HIS A 203 -3.01 -20.58 3.81
C HIS A 203 -1.85 -19.78 3.20
N VAL A 204 -0.80 -19.47 3.97
CA VAL A 204 0.39 -18.77 3.45
C VAL A 204 1.08 -19.59 2.35
N HIS A 205 1.11 -20.92 2.49
CA HIS A 205 1.68 -21.79 1.46
C HIS A 205 0.79 -21.83 0.22
N GLU A 206 -0.53 -21.97 0.37
CA GLU A 206 -1.50 -21.94 -0.73
C GLU A 206 -1.41 -20.65 -1.54
N TYR A 207 -1.41 -19.50 -0.87
CA TYR A 207 -1.28 -18.18 -1.50
C TYR A 207 0.05 -18.06 -2.27
N TYR A 208 1.15 -18.50 -1.66
CA TYR A 208 2.46 -18.46 -2.29
C TYR A 208 2.55 -19.37 -3.52
N PHE A 209 2.03 -20.61 -3.41
CA PHE A 209 2.02 -21.56 -4.52
C PHE A 209 1.13 -21.11 -5.67
N HIS A 210 -0.04 -20.52 -5.37
CA HIS A 210 -0.92 -19.97 -6.39
C HIS A 210 -0.21 -18.93 -7.25
N ASN A 211 0.45 -17.95 -6.63
CA ASN A 211 1.22 -16.93 -7.35
C ASN A 211 2.44 -17.53 -8.07
N LEU A 212 3.11 -18.52 -7.49
CA LEU A 212 4.23 -19.19 -8.14
C LEU A 212 3.79 -19.92 -9.41
N LEU A 213 2.70 -20.68 -9.35
CA LEU A 213 2.14 -21.41 -10.50
C LEU A 213 1.71 -20.43 -11.59
N TRP A 214 1.04 -19.34 -11.22
CA TRP A 214 0.65 -18.31 -12.17
C TRP A 214 1.86 -17.66 -12.85
N MET A 215 2.95 -17.43 -12.11
CA MET A 215 4.20 -16.95 -12.70
C MET A 215 4.76 -17.90 -13.78
N LEU A 216 4.66 -19.21 -13.54
CA LEU A 216 5.15 -20.22 -14.47
C LEU A 216 4.35 -20.26 -15.78
N ASP A 217 3.05 -19.93 -15.73
CA ASP A 217 2.18 -19.93 -16.92
C ASP A 217 2.62 -18.91 -17.97
N TYR A 218 2.93 -17.68 -17.56
CA TYR A 218 3.37 -16.65 -18.49
C TYR A 218 4.89 -16.58 -18.66
N GLN A 219 5.67 -17.25 -17.80
CA GLN A 219 7.12 -17.23 -17.85
C GLN A 219 7.74 -18.63 -17.68
N PRO A 220 7.62 -19.49 -18.71
CA PRO A 220 8.08 -20.88 -18.64
C PRO A 220 9.60 -21.02 -18.46
N HIS A 221 10.38 -19.97 -18.77
CA HIS A 221 11.83 -19.93 -18.54
C HIS A 221 12.24 -19.82 -17.06
N VAL A 222 11.28 -19.57 -16.16
CA VAL A 222 11.47 -19.53 -14.70
C VAL A 222 11.31 -20.93 -14.08
N ARG A 223 10.94 -21.94 -14.89
CA ARG A 223 10.78 -23.35 -14.49
C ARG A 223 12.10 -24.03 -14.16
#